data_AF-A0A7J9HVT1-F1
#
_entry.id   AF-A0A7J9HVT1-F1
#
_cell.length_a   1.000
_cell.length_b   1.000
_cell.length_c   1.000
_cell.angle_alpha   90.00
_cell.angle_beta   90.00
_cell.angle_gamma   90.00
#
_symmetry.space_group_name_H-M   'P 1'
#
loop_
_entity.id
_entity.type
_entity.pdbx_description
1 polymer ?
#
loop_
_entity_poly.entity_id
_entity_poly.type
_entity_poly.pdbx_seq_one_letter_code
_entity_poly.pdbx_strand_id
1 'polypeptide(L)'
;MLGVLFRISTMKALILGSKDANNGSEQDLVNELKALDEHLKGHGPFIAGEKITAVDLGLGPKLYHLEITLGHFKKWTVPESLTYVHNYMKSIFGRESFVKTKAAKEHVIEGWAPKVNA
;
A
#
# COMPACT_ATOMS: atom_id res chain seq x y z
N MET A 1 9.08 -0.93 -12.57
CA MET A 1 8.07 -1.60 -11.72
C MET A 1 8.63 -2.24 -10.44
N LEU A 2 9.68 -3.10 -10.49
CA LEU A 2 10.29 -3.64 -9.26
C LEU A 2 10.78 -2.55 -8.27
N GLY A 3 11.25 -1.41 -8.78
CA GLY A 3 11.66 -0.27 -7.94
C GLY A 3 10.52 0.32 -7.10
N VAL A 4 9.31 0.42 -7.67
CA VAL A 4 8.11 0.96 -7.00
C VAL A 4 7.72 0.10 -5.79
N LEU A 5 7.80 -1.23 -5.95
CA LEU A 5 7.51 -2.22 -4.90
C LEU A 5 8.40 -2.12 -3.67
N PHE A 6 9.68 -1.79 -3.87
CA PHE A 6 10.62 -1.63 -2.77
C PHE A 6 10.36 -0.29 -2.06
N ARG A 7 10.15 0.77 -2.83
CA ARG A 7 9.97 2.13 -2.31
C ARG A 7 8.70 2.32 -1.48
N ILE A 8 7.57 1.74 -1.89
CA ILE A 8 6.30 1.84 -1.13
C ILE A 8 6.46 1.31 0.32
N SER A 9 7.24 0.24 0.51
CA SER A 9 7.48 -0.31 1.85
C SER A 9 8.35 0.60 2.72
N THR A 10 9.40 1.18 2.12
CA THR A 10 10.32 2.09 2.80
C THR A 10 9.63 3.40 3.19
N MET A 11 8.84 3.99 2.30
CA MET A 11 8.15 5.27 2.59
C MET A 11 7.09 5.14 3.68
N LYS A 12 6.34 4.02 3.72
CA LYS A 12 5.41 3.77 4.83
C LYS A 12 6.12 3.81 6.19
N ALA A 13 7.29 3.18 6.29
CA ALA A 13 8.07 3.19 7.53
C ALA A 13 8.56 4.61 7.88
N LEU A 14 8.99 5.39 6.88
CA LEU A 14 9.41 6.78 7.08
C LEU A 14 8.26 7.69 7.53
N ILE A 15 7.08 7.58 6.93
CA ILE A 15 5.90 8.36 7.31
C ILE A 15 5.48 8.02 8.75
N LEU A 16 5.45 6.73 9.07
CA LEU A 16 5.06 6.25 10.40
C LEU A 16 6.03 6.69 11.49
N GLY A 17 7.35 6.63 11.25
CA GLY A 17 8.38 7.03 12.22
C GLY A 17 8.61 8.53 12.33
N SER A 18 8.13 9.34 11.37
CA SER A 18 8.34 10.79 11.42
C SER A 18 7.39 11.48 12.38
N LYS A 19 7.93 12.35 13.25
CA LYS A 19 7.18 13.34 14.03
C LYS A 19 6.87 14.59 13.20
N ASP A 20 7.67 14.85 12.16
CA ASP A 20 7.49 15.98 11.26
C ASP A 20 6.61 15.59 10.09
N ALA A 21 5.42 16.21 10.02
CA ALA A 21 4.45 16.00 8.94
C ALA A 21 4.94 16.52 7.57
N ASN A 22 5.95 17.40 7.55
CA ASN A 22 6.41 18.09 6.34
C ASN A 22 7.73 17.55 5.76
N ASN A 23 8.15 16.34 6.12
CA ASN A 23 9.45 15.78 5.67
C ASN A 23 9.47 15.31 4.20
N GLY A 24 8.42 15.57 3.42
CA GLY A 24 8.31 15.20 2.00
C GLY A 24 7.92 13.75 1.72
N SER A 25 7.99 12.85 2.72
CA SER A 25 7.78 11.41 2.52
C SER A 25 6.35 11.05 2.07
N GLU A 26 5.34 11.83 2.47
CA GLU A 26 3.97 11.66 1.98
C GLU A 26 3.85 11.97 0.49
N GLN A 27 4.47 13.06 0.03
CA GLN A 27 4.44 13.44 -1.38
C GLN A 27 5.15 12.39 -2.25
N ASP A 28 6.27 11.84 -1.76
CA ASP A 28 6.98 10.75 -2.42
C ASP A 28 6.10 9.49 -2.50
N LEU A 29 5.37 9.15 -1.43
CA LEU A 29 4.42 8.04 -1.46
C LEU A 29 3.33 8.25 -2.50
N VAL A 30 2.74 9.44 -2.56
CA VAL A 30 1.71 9.77 -3.54
C VAL A 30 2.28 9.68 -4.96
N ASN A 31 3.54 10.08 -5.20
CA ASN A 31 4.17 10.00 -6.51
C ASN A 31 4.39 8.55 -6.96
N GLU A 32 4.83 7.66 -6.07
CA GLU A 32 4.99 6.24 -6.38
C GLU A 32 3.62 5.54 -6.61
N LEU A 33 2.58 5.94 -5.86
CA LEU A 33 1.22 5.45 -6.10
C LEU A 33 0.65 5.95 -7.43
N LYS A 34 0.92 7.20 -7.84
CA LYS A 34 0.58 7.70 -9.18
C LYS A 34 1.27 6.90 -10.28
N ALA A 35 2.55 6.57 -10.11
CA ALA A 35 3.27 5.74 -11.07
C ALA A 35 2.66 4.33 -11.19
N LEU A 36 2.20 3.75 -10.07
CA LEU A 36 1.47 2.49 -10.07
C LEU A 36 0.10 2.62 -10.76
N ASP A 37 -0.64 3.69 -10.49
CA ASP A 37 -1.95 3.96 -11.08
C ASP A 37 -1.87 4.05 -12.62
N GLU A 38 -0.93 4.84 -13.13
CA GLU A 38 -0.70 4.96 -14.58
C GLU A 38 -0.24 3.64 -15.21
N HIS A 39 0.58 2.85 -14.50
CA HIS A 39 0.95 1.51 -14.96
C HIS A 39 -0.29 0.60 -15.09
N LEU A 40 -1.13 0.54 -14.05
CA LEU A 40 -2.35 -0.27 -14.03
C LEU A 40 -3.39 0.20 -15.04
N LYS A 41 -3.45 1.49 -15.33
CA LYS A 41 -4.30 2.06 -16.38
C LYS A 41 -3.93 1.53 -17.77
N GLY A 42 -2.65 1.44 -18.08
CA GLY A 42 -2.15 0.97 -19.38
C GLY A 42 -2.07 -0.56 -19.52
N HIS A 43 -1.86 -1.28 -18.41
CA HIS A 43 -1.48 -2.71 -18.44
C HIS A 43 -2.28 -3.59 -17.48
N GLY A 44 -3.29 -3.06 -16.81
CA GLY A 44 -4.08 -3.77 -15.80
C GLY A 44 -4.96 -4.89 -16.36
N PRO A 45 -5.77 -5.54 -15.50
CA PRO A 45 -6.11 -5.13 -14.14
C PRO A 45 -5.08 -5.48 -13.05
N PHE A 46 -4.13 -6.38 -13.33
CA PHE A 46 -3.03 -6.73 -12.42
C PHE A 46 -1.71 -6.23 -12.97
N ILE A 47 -0.64 -6.36 -12.19
CA ILE A 47 0.67 -5.78 -12.51
C ILE A 47 1.21 -6.25 -13.87
N ALA A 48 0.97 -7.50 -14.23
CA ALA A 48 1.41 -8.11 -15.47
C ALA A 48 0.26 -8.44 -16.44
N GLY A 49 -0.85 -7.70 -16.39
CA GLY A 49 -2.01 -7.91 -17.26
C GLY A 49 -3.18 -8.60 -16.55
N GLU A 50 -3.81 -9.54 -17.25
CA GLU A 50 -5.07 -10.15 -16.84
C GLU A 50 -4.97 -11.11 -15.66
N LYS A 51 -3.77 -11.63 -15.38
CA LYS A 51 -3.55 -12.69 -14.39
C LYS A 51 -2.66 -12.20 -13.27
N ILE A 52 -2.95 -12.69 -12.06
CA ILE A 52 -2.09 -12.51 -10.91
C ILE A 52 -0.78 -13.25 -11.11
N THR A 53 0.28 -12.58 -10.70
CA THR A 53 1.65 -13.07 -10.68
C THR A 53 2.25 -12.95 -9.29
N ALA A 54 3.47 -13.48 -9.12
CA ALA A 54 4.23 -13.32 -7.89
C ALA A 54 4.40 -11.83 -7.49
N VAL A 55 4.39 -10.92 -8.46
CA VAL A 55 4.54 -9.49 -8.20
C VAL A 55 3.33 -8.94 -7.44
N ASP A 56 2.12 -9.35 -7.83
CA ASP A 56 0.87 -8.96 -7.15
C ASP A 56 0.80 -9.54 -5.74
N LEU A 57 1.22 -10.81 -5.59
CA LEU A 57 1.28 -11.50 -4.29
C LEU A 57 2.29 -10.85 -3.34
N GLY A 58 3.36 -10.26 -3.87
CA GLY A 58 4.32 -9.48 -3.09
C GLY A 58 3.82 -8.06 -2.75
N LEU A 59 3.03 -7.44 -3.63
CA LEU A 59 2.53 -6.07 -3.42
C LEU A 59 1.29 -6.02 -2.52
N GLY A 60 0.36 -6.97 -2.66
CA GLY A 60 -0.91 -6.99 -1.94
C GLY A 60 -0.76 -6.81 -0.43
N PRO A 61 0.04 -7.64 0.27
CA PRO A 61 0.25 -7.49 1.71
C PRO A 61 0.84 -6.12 2.10
N LYS A 62 1.71 -5.55 1.26
CA LYS A 62 2.32 -4.24 1.53
C LYS A 62 1.28 -3.12 1.49
N LEU A 63 0.42 -3.11 0.47
CA LEU A 63 -0.67 -2.13 0.35
C LEU A 63 -1.70 -2.31 1.47
N TYR A 64 -1.97 -3.55 1.90
CA TYR A 64 -2.87 -3.80 3.03
C TYR A 64 -2.32 -3.22 4.33
N HIS A 65 -1.05 -3.47 4.64
CA HIS A 65 -0.42 -2.85 5.80
C HIS A 65 -0.39 -1.33 5.70
N LEU A 66 -0.16 -0.77 4.50
CA LEU A 66 -0.16 0.67 4.28
C LEU A 66 -1.54 1.27 4.58
N GLU A 67 -2.62 0.72 4.02
CA GLU A 67 -4.00 1.18 4.24
C GLU A 67 -4.35 1.20 5.74
N ILE A 68 -4.07 0.10 6.44
CA ILE A 68 -4.40 -0.03 7.85
C ILE A 68 -3.56 0.90 8.74
N THR A 69 -2.24 0.90 8.56
CA THR A 69 -1.34 1.63 9.48
C THR A 69 -1.40 3.14 9.26
N LEU A 70 -1.38 3.61 8.01
CA LEU A 70 -1.47 5.05 7.74
C LEU A 70 -2.86 5.60 8.08
N GLY A 71 -3.93 4.84 7.82
CA GLY A 71 -5.28 5.21 8.24
C GLY A 71 -5.43 5.31 9.76
N HIS A 72 -4.81 4.39 10.51
CA HIS A 72 -4.88 4.40 11.97
C HIS A 72 -4.04 5.54 12.58
N PHE A 73 -2.73 5.56 12.30
CA PHE A 73 -1.75 6.41 12.98
C PHE A 73 -1.67 7.84 12.42
N LYS A 74 -2.00 8.05 11.15
CA LYS A 74 -1.84 9.35 10.47
C LYS A 74 -3.12 9.91 9.86
N LYS A 75 -4.25 9.19 9.96
CA LYS A 75 -5.53 9.55 9.31
C LYS A 75 -5.41 9.76 7.80
N TRP A 76 -4.44 9.08 7.19
CA TRP A 76 -4.12 9.20 5.77
C TRP A 76 -4.77 8.07 4.98
N THR A 77 -5.26 8.38 3.79
CA THR A 77 -5.87 7.43 2.86
C THR A 77 -5.26 7.57 1.47
N VAL A 78 -5.32 6.49 0.68
CA VAL A 78 -4.92 6.55 -0.74
C VAL A 78 -5.84 7.56 -1.45
N PRO A 79 -5.30 8.58 -2.15
CA PRO A 79 -6.11 9.59 -2.82
C PRO A 79 -7.17 8.96 -3.74
N GLU A 80 -8.42 9.40 -3.62
CA GLU A 80 -9.56 8.83 -4.38
C GLU A 80 -9.41 8.98 -5.90
N SER A 81 -8.61 9.95 -6.35
CA SER A 81 -8.28 10.14 -7.77
C SER A 81 -7.47 8.99 -8.38
N LEU A 82 -6.82 8.15 -7.58
CA LEU A 82 -6.04 6.99 -8.03
C LEU A 82 -6.93 5.75 -8.22
N THR A 83 -7.86 5.87 -9.17
CA THR A 83 -8.95 4.91 -9.36
C THR A 83 -8.48 3.50 -9.73
N TYR A 84 -7.38 3.35 -10.48
CA TYR A 84 -6.87 2.04 -10.87
C TYR A 84 -6.18 1.34 -9.69
N VAL A 85 -5.47 2.08 -8.84
CA VAL A 85 -4.93 1.56 -7.58
C VAL A 85 -6.04 1.10 -6.64
N HIS A 86 -7.11 1.88 -6.48
CA HIS A 86 -8.26 1.48 -5.66
C HIS A 86 -8.91 0.19 -6.18
N ASN A 87 -9.14 0.11 -7.50
CA ASN A 87 -9.70 -1.09 -8.12
C ASN A 87 -8.77 -2.30 -7.97
N TYR A 88 -7.46 -2.11 -8.11
CA TYR A 88 -6.46 -3.14 -7.88
C TYR A 88 -6.46 -3.63 -6.43
N MET A 89 -6.43 -2.72 -5.44
CA MET A 89 -6.50 -3.06 -4.02
C MET A 89 -7.77 -3.83 -3.69
N LYS A 90 -8.93 -3.36 -4.15
CA LYS A 90 -10.21 -4.06 -3.98
C LYS A 90 -10.17 -5.46 -4.58
N SER A 91 -9.61 -5.61 -5.77
CA SER A 91 -9.51 -6.90 -6.47
C SER A 91 -8.60 -7.88 -5.73
N ILE A 92 -7.46 -7.42 -5.20
CA ILE A 92 -6.52 -8.26 -4.43
C ILE A 92 -7.07 -8.60 -3.04
N PHE A 93 -7.59 -7.61 -2.30
CA PHE A 93 -8.06 -7.80 -0.93
C PHE A 93 -9.37 -8.61 -0.85
N GLY A 94 -10.16 -8.59 -1.92
CA GLY A 94 -11.38 -9.38 -2.05
C GLY A 94 -11.15 -10.84 -2.43
N ARG A 95 -9.92 -11.26 -2.78
CA ARG A 95 -9.64 -12.65 -3.12
C ARG A 95 -9.79 -13.54 -1.91
N GLU A 96 -10.41 -14.70 -2.10
CA GLU A 96 -10.53 -15.72 -1.05
C GLU A 96 -9.17 -16.05 -0.42
N SER A 97 -8.13 -16.21 -1.23
CA SER A 97 -6.77 -16.47 -0.75
C SER A 97 -6.27 -15.37 0.18
N PHE A 98 -6.51 -14.10 -0.17
CA PHE A 98 -6.08 -12.96 0.64
C PHE A 98 -6.92 -12.84 1.91
N VAL A 99 -8.23 -13.03 1.80
CA VAL A 99 -9.16 -13.01 2.95
C VAL A 99 -8.79 -14.07 3.98
N LYS A 100 -8.38 -15.27 3.54
CA LYS A 100 -7.96 -16.37 4.41
C LYS A 100 -6.60 -16.16 5.07
N THR A 101 -5.72 -15.33 4.52
CA THR A 101 -4.33 -15.19 4.99
C THR A 101 -3.99 -13.81 5.56
N LYS A 102 -4.82 -12.79 5.34
CA LYS A 102 -4.56 -11.46 5.90
C LYS A 102 -4.67 -11.50 7.43
N ALA A 103 -3.76 -10.78 8.09
CA ALA A 103 -3.88 -10.56 9.52
C ALA A 103 -5.14 -9.71 9.82
N ALA A 104 -5.73 -9.91 11.00
CA ALA A 104 -6.75 -9.01 11.52
C ALA A 104 -6.18 -7.59 11.64
N LYS A 105 -7.02 -6.56 11.44
CA LYS A 105 -6.56 -5.16 11.39
C LYS A 105 -5.90 -4.75 12.69
N GLU A 106 -6.43 -5.23 13.80
CA GLU A 106 -6.00 -4.98 15.17
C GLU A 106 -4.56 -5.47 15.37
N HIS A 107 -4.25 -6.69 14.93
CA HIS A 107 -2.91 -7.27 15.03
C HIS A 107 -1.89 -6.56 14.12
N VAL A 108 -2.32 -6.04 12.97
CA VAL A 108 -1.46 -5.18 12.14
C VAL A 108 -1.11 -3.90 12.89
N ILE A 109 -2.08 -3.25 13.53
CA ILE A 109 -1.87 -2.02 14.31
C ILE A 109 -0.95 -2.29 15.50
N GLU A 110 -1.26 -3.31 16.31
CA GLU A 110 -0.48 -3.73 17.48
C GLU A 110 0.98 -4.02 17.10
N GLY A 111 1.20 -4.74 15.99
CA GLY A 111 2.55 -5.07 15.52
C GLY A 111 3.35 -3.85 15.03
N TRP A 112 2.69 -2.75 14.66
CA TRP A 112 3.35 -1.51 14.24
C TRP A 112 3.47 -0.48 15.36
N ALA A 113 2.62 -0.51 16.39
CA ALA A 113 2.60 0.48 17.46
C ALA A 113 3.98 0.71 18.12
N PRO A 114 4.79 -0.31 18.48
CA PRO A 114 6.11 -0.09 19.05
C PRO A 114 7.10 0.59 18.10
N LYS A 115 6.88 0.52 16.78
CA LYS A 115 7.77 1.13 15.76
C LYS A 115 7.39 2.58 15.47
N VAL A 116 6.14 2.95 15.74
CA VAL A 116 5.61 4.30 15.56
C VAL A 116 5.87 5.15 16.81
N ASN A 117 5.70 4.55 17.98
CA ASN A 117 5.74 5.24 19.27
C ASN A 117 7.13 5.20 19.95
N ALA A 118 8.14 4.66 19.26
CA ALA A 118 9.52 4.64 19.76
C ALA A 118 10.19 6.03 19.72
#